data_AF-A0A356V408-F1
#
_entry.id   AF-A0A356V408-F1
#
_cell.length_a   1.000
_cell.length_b   1.000
_cell.length_c   1.000
_cell.angle_alpha   90.00
_cell.angle_beta   90.00
_cell.angle_gamma   90.00
#
_symmetry.space_group_name_H-M   'P 1'
#
loop_
_entity.id
_entity.type
_entity.pdbx_description
1 polymer ?
#
loop_
_entity_poly.entity_id
_entity_poly.type
_entity_poly.pdbx_seq_one_letter_code
_entity_poly.pdbx_strand_id
1 'polypeptide(L)'
;NWAVGVAACATWLVFALVFRISSLGALGAAALAPVWLILWDQQEMLLLAIFLGALIYIRHSANIKRIINGTEPKIGKKSNPN
;
A
#
# COMPACT_ATOMS: atom_id res chain seq x y z
N ASN A 1 13.93 6.06 9.76
CA ASN A 1 14.96 6.20 8.70
C ASN A 1 14.32 6.77 7.43
N TRP A 2 14.87 7.83 6.84
CA TRP A 2 14.34 8.46 5.62
C TRP A 2 14.39 7.52 4.40
N ALA A 3 15.37 6.62 4.32
CA ALA A 3 15.53 5.68 3.21
C ALA A 3 14.36 4.69 3.11
N VAL A 4 13.88 4.19 4.25
CA VAL A 4 12.72 3.29 4.33
C VAL A 4 11.43 4.00 3.89
N GLY A 5 11.28 5.28 4.25
CA GLY A 5 10.15 6.09 3.80
C GLY A 5 10.14 6.28 2.28
N VAL A 6 11.31 6.57 1.70
CA VAL A 6 11.46 6.67 0.23
C VAL A 6 11.17 5.33 -0.45
N ALA A 7 11.66 4.22 0.09
CA ALA A 7 11.40 2.89 -0.45
C ALA A 7 9.89 2.54 -0.42
N ALA A 8 9.21 2.85 0.69
CA ALA A 8 7.77 2.68 0.81
C ALA A 8 6.98 3.56 -0.19
N CYS A 9 7.38 4.83 -0.35
CA CYS A 9 6.79 5.72 -1.36
C CYS A 9 7.02 5.21 -2.79
N ALA A 10 8.22 4.70 -3.08
CA ALA A 10 8.53 4.12 -4.38
C ALA A 10 7.70 2.86 -4.65
N THR A 11 7.54 1.97 -3.65
CA THR A 11 6.62 0.82 -3.74
C THR A 11 5.21 1.27 -4.03
N TRP A 12 4.69 2.24 -3.28
CA TRP A 12 3.35 2.77 -3.51
C TRP A 12 3.17 3.27 -4.94
N LEU A 13 4.16 4.03 -5.44
CA LEU A 13 4.12 4.64 -6.76
C LEU A 13 4.18 3.60 -7.88
N VAL A 14 5.03 2.56 -7.74
CA VAL A 14 5.08 1.44 -8.68
C VAL A 14 3.73 0.72 -8.76
N PHE A 15 3.13 0.36 -7.63
CA PHE A 15 1.84 -0.30 -7.61
C PHE A 15 0.72 0.60 -8.15
N ALA A 16 0.72 1.88 -7.78
CA ALA A 16 -0.26 2.85 -8.25
C ALA A 16 -0.16 3.07 -9.77
N LEU A 17 1.03 3.07 -10.36
CA LEU A 17 1.22 3.21 -11.81
C LEU A 17 0.89 1.93 -12.58
N VAL A 18 1.35 0.77 -12.10
CA VAL A 18 1.15 -0.53 -12.77
C VAL A 18 -0.31 -0.93 -12.76
N PHE A 19 -0.95 -0.88 -11.58
CA PHE A 19 -2.33 -1.33 -11.43
C PHE A 19 -3.36 -0.21 -11.61
N ARG A 20 -2.91 1.06 -11.60
CA ARG A 20 -3.78 2.25 -11.65
C ARG A 20 -4.83 2.22 -10.54
N ILE A 21 -4.51 1.66 -9.38
CA ILE A 21 -5.40 1.57 -8.22
C ILE A 21 -4.63 2.07 -6.99
N SER A 22 -5.08 3.18 -6.41
CA SER A 22 -4.38 3.85 -5.29
C SER A 22 -4.36 3.00 -4.02
N SER A 23 -5.48 2.34 -3.70
CA SER A 23 -5.61 1.49 -2.52
C SER A 23 -4.76 0.22 -2.60
N LEU A 24 -4.55 -0.32 -3.80
CA LEU A 24 -3.63 -1.43 -4.01
C LEU A 24 -2.18 -0.99 -3.80
N GLY A 25 -1.83 0.24 -4.18
CA GLY A 25 -0.55 0.85 -3.81
C GLY A 25 -0.35 0.96 -2.30
N ALA A 26 -1.37 1.41 -1.56
CA ALA A 26 -1.31 1.52 -0.11
C ALA A 26 -1.14 0.15 0.58
N LEU A 27 -1.86 -0.87 0.11
CA LEU A 27 -1.73 -2.24 0.60
C LEU A 27 -0.36 -2.84 0.27
N GLY A 28 0.14 -2.64 -0.95
CA GLY A 28 1.46 -3.10 -1.37
C GLY A 28 2.60 -2.46 -0.56
N ALA A 29 2.53 -1.15 -0.33
CA ALA A 29 3.49 -0.44 0.51
C ALA A 29 3.47 -0.93 1.97
N ALA A 30 2.28 -1.15 2.54
CA ALA A 30 2.13 -1.70 3.88
C ALA A 30 2.67 -3.14 3.99
N ALA A 31 2.45 -3.97 2.97
CA ALA A 31 2.96 -5.35 2.93
C ALA A 31 4.49 -5.42 2.82
N LEU A 32 5.10 -4.49 2.09
CA LEU A 32 6.54 -4.46 1.85
C LEU A 32 7.31 -3.64 2.90
N ALA A 33 6.65 -2.87 3.76
CA ALA A 33 7.29 -2.11 4.82
C ALA A 33 8.20 -2.96 5.75
N PRO A 34 7.80 -4.16 6.22
CA PRO A 34 8.68 -5.04 7.00
C PRO A 34 9.94 -5.49 6.23
N VAL A 35 9.81 -5.74 4.93
CA VAL A 35 10.93 -6.14 4.06
C VAL A 35 11.94 -5.00 3.94
N TRP A 36 11.45 -3.77 3.75
CA TRP A 36 12.31 -2.58 3.71
C TRP A 36 13.04 -2.34 5.03
N LEU A 37 12.41 -2.61 6.17
CA LEU A 37 13.07 -2.48 7.47
C LEU A 37 14.19 -3.50 7.67
N ILE A 38 14.00 -4.75 7.24
CA ILE A 38 15.04 -5.78 7.31
C ILE A 38 16.23 -5.42 6.41
N LEU A 39 15.97 -4.96 5.18
CA LEU A 39 17.04 -4.59 4.23
C LEU A 39 17.91 -3.42 4.68
N TRP A 40 17.37 -2.54 5.54
CA TRP A 40 18.09 -1.38 6.08
C TRP A 40 18.55 -1.56 7.53
N ASP A 41 18.50 -2.79 8.05
CA ASP A 41 18.90 -3.15 9.42
C ASP A 41 18.18 -2.31 10.50
N GLN A 42 16.88 -2.10 10.33
CA GLN A 42 16.01 -1.34 11.25
C GLN A 42 15.04 -2.29 11.98
N GLN A 43 15.59 -3.37 12.54
CA GLN A 43 14.81 -4.47 13.11
C GLN A 43 14.00 -4.03 14.34
N GLU A 44 14.46 -3.01 15.07
CA GLU A 44 13.71 -2.43 16.20
C GLU A 44 12.32 -1.90 15.82
N MET A 45 12.11 -1.51 14.55
CA MET A 45 10.83 -1.00 14.06
C MET A 45 9.93 -2.11 13.46
N LEU A 46 10.40 -3.34 13.37
CA LEU A 46 9.72 -4.43 12.66
C LEU A 46 8.36 -4.76 13.28
N LEU A 47 8.30 -4.89 14.62
CA LEU A 47 7.06 -5.16 15.33
C LEU A 47 6.03 -4.06 15.13
N LEU A 48 6.47 -2.80 15.18
CA LEU A 48 5.61 -1.64 14.93
C LEU A 48 5.10 -1.65 13.49
N ALA A 49 5.95 -1.94 12.51
CA ALA A 49 5.55 -1.99 11.10
C ALA A 49 4.56 -3.13 10.81
N ILE A 50 4.75 -4.31 11.41
CA ILE A 50 3.79 -5.42 11.29
C ILE A 50 2.44 -5.02 11.91
N PHE A 51 2.47 -4.41 13.10
CA PHE A 51 1.26 -3.96 13.78
C PHE A 51 0.50 -2.89 12.97
N LEU A 52 1.21 -1.86 12.49
CA LEU A 52 0.61 -0.82 11.63
C LEU A 52 0.16 -1.39 10.29
N GLY A 53 0.92 -2.31 9.70
CA GLY A 53 0.54 -3.04 8.48
C GLY A 53 -0.80 -3.77 8.68
N ALA A 54 -0.95 -4.51 9.77
CA ALA A 54 -2.21 -5.19 10.10
C ALA A 54 -3.38 -4.20 10.23
N LEU A 55 -3.18 -3.06 10.91
CA LEU A 55 -4.20 -2.02 11.04
C LEU A 55 -4.59 -1.40 9.68
N ILE A 56 -3.62 -1.18 8.79
CA ILE A 56 -3.88 -0.70 7.43
C ILE A 56 -4.76 -1.69 6.68
N TYR A 57 -4.47 -2.99 6.76
CA TYR A 57 -5.27 -4.03 6.12
C TYR A 57 -6.70 -4.08 6.67
N ILE A 58 -6.88 -3.99 7.99
CA ILE A 58 -8.20 -3.94 8.62
C ILE A 58 -8.97 -2.71 8.14
N ARG A 59 -8.33 -1.53 8.14
CA ARG A 59 -8.93 -0.26 7.70
C ARG A 59 -9.33 -0.27 6.22
N HIS A 60 -8.61 -1.03 5.40
CA HIS A 60 -8.84 -1.14 3.96
C HIS A 60 -9.67 -2.36 3.57
N SER A 61 -10.29 -3.07 4.51
CA SER A 61 -11.17 -4.22 4.22
C SER A 61 -12.25 -3.93 3.15
N ALA A 62 -12.83 -2.73 3.15
CA ALA A 62 -13.78 -2.29 2.13
C ALA A 62 -13.12 -2.14 0.74
N ASN A 63 -11.91 -1.58 0.67
CA ASN A 63 -11.15 -1.43 -0.57
C ASN A 63 -10.71 -2.79 -1.10
N ILE A 64 -10.27 -3.70 -0.23
CA ILE A 64 -9.91 -5.09 -0.59
C ILE A 64 -11.10 -5.78 -1.25
N LYS A 65 -12.30 -5.68 -0.66
CA LYS A 65 -13.53 -6.23 -1.28
C LYS A 65 -13.79 -5.64 -2.66
N ARG A 66 -13.63 -4.33 -2.84
CA ARG A 66 -13.80 -3.67 -4.15
C ARG A 66 -12.72 -4.06 -5.16
N ILE A 67 -11.48 -4.27 -4.73
CA ILE A 67 -10.40 -4.78 -5.59
C ILE A 67 -10.74 -6.20 -6.07
N ILE A 68 -11.13 -7.09 -5.16
CA ILE A 68 -11.52 -8.47 -5.50
C ILE A 68 -12.72 -8.48 -6.46
N ASN A 69 -13.70 -7.61 -6.22
CA ASN A 69 -14.88 -7.47 -7.09
C ASN A 69 -14.61 -6.67 -8.38
N GLY A 70 -13.38 -6.15 -8.58
CA GLY A 70 -13.04 -5.31 -9.73
C GLY A 70 -13.74 -3.94 -9.79
N THR A 71 -14.36 -3.51 -8.69
CA THR A 71 -15.13 -2.26 -8.60
C THR A 71 -14.33 -1.09 -8.03
N GLU A 72 -13.09 -1.30 -7.60
CA GLU A 72 -12.24 -0.24 -7.09
C GLU A 72 -11.94 0.79 -8.21
N PRO A 73 -12.15 2.10 -7.95
CA PRO A 73 -11.95 3.13 -8.96
C PRO A 73 -10.49 3.18 -9.40
N LYS A 74 -10.28 3.14 -10.72
CA LYS A 74 -8.95 3.29 -11.31
C LYS A 74 -8.56 4.77 -11.35
N ILE A 75 -7.30 5.06 -11.04
CA ILE A 75 -6.69 6.38 -11.13
C ILE A 75 -6.83 6.90 -12.57
N GLY A 76 -7.53 8.03 -12.69
CA GLY A 76 -7.80 8.70 -13.96
C GLY A 76 -9.07 8.25 -14.70
N LYS A 77 -9.87 7.32 -14.16
CA LYS A 77 -11.20 7.04 -14.72
C LYS A 77 -12.17 8.11 -14.24
N LYS A 78 -12.59 9.03 -15.13
CA LYS A 78 -13.69 9.97 -14.84
C LYS A 78 -14.96 9.15 -14.63
N SER A 79 -15.69 9.42 -13.54
CA SER A 79 -17.10 9.05 -13.44
C SER A 79 -17.79 9.75 -14.60
N ASN A 80 -18.31 8.99 -15.57
CA ASN A 80 -19.11 9.58 -16.63
C ASN A 80 -20.41 10.08 -15.98
N PRO A 81 -20.68 11.40 -15.96
CA PRO A 81 -21.96 11.89 -15.48
C PRO A 81 -22.96 11.70 -16.62
N ASN A 82 -23.73 10.61 -16.56
CA ASN A 82 -24.95 10.47 -17.34
C ASN A 82 -26.12 10.61 -16.39
#